data_AF-A0A1I3P7Z9-F1
#
_entry.id   AF-A0A1I3P7Z9-F1
#
_cell.length_a   1.000
_cell.length_b   1.000
_cell.length_c   1.000
_cell.angle_alpha   90.00
_cell.angle_beta   90.00
_cell.angle_gamma   90.00
#
_symmetry.space_group_name_H-M   'P 1'
#
loop_
_entity.id
_entity.type
_entity.pdbx_description
1 polymer ?
#
loop_
_entity_poly.entity_id
_entity_poly.type
_entity_poly.pdbx_seq_one_letter_code
_entity_poly.pdbx_strand_id
1 'polypeptide(L)'
;MRDVPESDADYCHRGRSVWSIGGAFAWNVGRTWMSRAGWDGILPLVIVIVPTAIRALLPRQDVPEILCVILMPLAALLWRAHAGAIEIRRICDGRLPALRQCGLAIAIILLMLFEFLATITVFSPQLLWEMWPTIVGLYAMYFLTITVTLAPTRHR
;
A
#
# COMPACT_ATOMS: atom_id res chain seq x y z
N MET A 1 -4.06 -15.33 37.09
CA MET A 1 -3.11 -15.42 35.98
C MET A 1 -3.54 -16.58 35.10
N ARG A 2 -3.94 -16.31 33.85
CA ARG A 2 -4.26 -17.36 32.87
C ARG A 2 -3.08 -17.42 31.91
N ASP A 3 -2.48 -18.59 31.82
CA ASP A 3 -1.42 -18.93 30.90
C ASP A 3 -1.89 -18.69 29.46
N VAL A 4 -1.09 -17.92 28.71
CA VAL A 4 -1.29 -17.68 27.29
C VAL A 4 -0.77 -18.91 26.55
N PRO A 5 -1.60 -19.68 25.83
CA PRO A 5 -1.11 -20.83 25.09
C PRO A 5 -0.29 -20.35 23.89
N GLU A 6 0.99 -20.66 23.97
CA GLU A 6 2.02 -20.58 22.93
C GLU A 6 1.70 -21.57 21.80
N SER A 7 0.80 -21.18 20.88
CA SER A 7 0.41 -22.04 19.74
C SER A 7 -0.08 -21.23 18.53
N ASP A 8 0.67 -20.20 18.13
CA ASP A 8 0.43 -19.45 16.89
C ASP A 8 1.50 -19.70 15.81
N ALA A 9 2.40 -20.65 16.03
CA ALA A 9 3.55 -20.88 15.15
C ALA A 9 3.29 -21.84 13.96
N ASP A 10 2.17 -22.56 13.91
CA ASP A 10 2.11 -23.83 13.14
C ASP A 10 1.00 -23.95 12.05
N TYR A 11 0.51 -22.82 11.52
CA TYR A 11 -0.67 -22.81 10.63
C TYR A 11 -0.39 -22.43 9.17
N CYS A 12 0.65 -22.99 8.55
CA CYS A 12 0.82 -22.85 7.10
C CYS A 12 1.55 -24.04 6.43
N HIS A 13 1.32 -25.27 6.91
CA HIS A 13 1.90 -26.48 6.33
C HIS A 13 0.88 -27.30 5.53
N ARG A 14 0.64 -26.96 4.25
CA ARG A 14 0.20 -27.97 3.26
C ARG A 14 0.35 -27.55 1.78
N GLY A 15 1.46 -28.00 1.18
CA GLY A 15 1.50 -28.62 -0.16
C GLY A 15 1.47 -27.73 -1.42
N ARG A 16 2.64 -27.59 -2.09
CA ARG A 16 2.85 -28.00 -3.50
C ARG A 16 4.30 -27.78 -4.04
N SER A 17 4.89 -28.89 -4.51
CA SER A 17 5.91 -29.12 -5.55
C SER A 17 6.92 -28.01 -5.98
N VAL A 18 7.93 -27.81 -5.14
CA VAL A 18 9.41 -27.62 -5.30
C VAL A 18 10.12 -27.21 -6.64
N TRP A 19 9.61 -27.27 -7.87
CA TRP A 19 10.51 -27.30 -9.06
C TRP A 19 10.58 -26.08 -10.03
N SER A 20 10.36 -24.81 -9.62
CA SER A 20 10.56 -23.65 -10.56
C SER A 20 10.85 -22.25 -9.95
N ILE A 21 11.60 -22.20 -8.85
CA ILE A 21 11.52 -21.13 -7.82
C ILE A 21 12.07 -19.75 -8.22
N GLY A 22 12.98 -19.62 -9.20
CA GLY A 22 13.50 -18.30 -9.61
C GLY A 22 12.55 -17.54 -10.54
N GLY A 23 12.11 -18.20 -11.61
CA GLY A 23 11.19 -17.61 -12.59
C GLY A 23 9.76 -17.48 -12.07
N ALA A 24 9.27 -18.45 -11.29
CA ALA A 24 7.91 -18.42 -10.77
C ALA A 24 7.69 -17.36 -9.69
N PHE A 25 8.73 -16.95 -8.94
CA PHE A 25 8.63 -15.89 -7.94
C PHE A 25 8.46 -14.52 -8.61
N ALA A 26 9.37 -14.15 -9.52
CA ALA A 26 9.23 -12.93 -10.31
C ALA A 26 7.95 -12.92 -11.15
N TRP A 27 7.53 -14.08 -11.67
CA TRP A 27 6.31 -14.21 -12.47
C TRP A 27 5.01 -14.12 -11.66
N ASN A 28 4.94 -14.73 -10.46
CA ASN A 28 3.76 -14.63 -9.59
C ASN A 28 3.67 -13.28 -8.88
N VAL A 29 4.82 -12.72 -8.48
CA VAL A 29 4.90 -11.34 -8.01
C VAL A 29 4.47 -10.42 -9.15
N GLY A 30 5.01 -10.57 -10.37
CA GLY A 30 4.60 -9.80 -11.53
C GLY A 30 3.11 -9.88 -11.88
N ARG A 31 2.48 -11.06 -11.76
CA ARG A 31 1.03 -11.24 -12.02
C ARG A 31 0.14 -10.63 -10.93
N THR A 32 0.50 -10.83 -9.66
CA THR A 32 -0.20 -10.19 -8.54
C THR A 32 0.02 -8.68 -8.54
N TRP A 33 1.20 -8.22 -8.97
CA TRP A 33 1.52 -6.82 -9.24
C TRP A 33 0.72 -6.28 -10.42
N MET A 34 0.58 -6.94 -11.56
CA MET A 34 -0.24 -6.41 -12.67
C MET A 34 -1.69 -6.21 -12.25
N SER A 35 -2.24 -7.12 -11.43
CA SER A 35 -3.58 -6.96 -10.87
C SER A 35 -3.68 -5.87 -9.80
N ARG A 36 -2.61 -5.57 -9.06
CA ARG A 36 -2.60 -4.59 -7.95
C ARG A 36 -2.11 -3.21 -8.38
N ALA A 37 -1.07 -3.12 -9.19
CA ALA A 37 -0.56 -1.92 -9.87
C ALA A 37 -1.57 -1.34 -10.85
N GLY A 38 -2.48 -2.15 -11.41
CA GLY A 38 -3.63 -1.61 -12.14
C GLY A 38 -4.48 -0.67 -11.28
N TRP A 39 -4.65 -0.97 -9.98
CA TRP A 39 -5.42 -0.15 -9.05
C TRP A 39 -4.55 0.90 -8.32
N ASP A 40 -3.37 0.51 -7.82
CA ASP A 40 -2.44 1.41 -7.11
C ASP A 40 -1.71 2.38 -8.05
N GLY A 41 -1.67 2.13 -9.36
CA GLY A 41 -1.12 3.07 -10.35
C GLY A 41 -2.13 4.13 -10.81
N ILE A 42 -3.43 3.79 -10.82
CA ILE A 42 -4.49 4.74 -11.19
C ILE A 42 -4.75 5.71 -10.04
N LEU A 43 -4.76 5.22 -8.79
CA LEU A 43 -5.07 6.03 -7.61
C LEU A 43 -4.24 7.32 -7.45
N PRO A 44 -2.89 7.32 -7.56
CA PRO A 44 -2.10 8.54 -7.48
C PRO A 44 -2.40 9.50 -8.65
N LEU A 45 -2.72 8.98 -9.83
CA LEU A 45 -3.19 9.80 -10.95
C LEU A 45 -4.53 10.47 -10.63
N VAL A 46 -5.48 9.75 -10.04
CA VAL A 46 -6.77 10.32 -9.63
C VAL A 46 -6.57 11.38 -8.53
N ILE A 47 -5.68 11.15 -7.57
CA ILE A 47 -5.35 12.11 -6.50
C ILE A 47 -4.77 13.42 -7.08
N VAL A 48 -4.04 13.38 -8.19
CA VAL A 48 -3.54 14.60 -8.87
C VAL A 48 -4.60 15.24 -9.77
N ILE A 49 -5.35 14.43 -10.54
CA ILE A 49 -6.32 14.93 -11.52
C ILE A 49 -7.52 15.56 -10.82
N VAL A 50 -8.06 14.96 -9.75
CA VAL A 50 -9.31 15.41 -9.11
C VAL A 50 -9.20 16.82 -8.52
N PRO A 51 -8.19 17.17 -7.71
CA PRO A 51 -8.03 18.54 -7.22
C PRO A 51 -7.85 19.55 -8.35
N THR A 52 -7.09 19.18 -9.39
CA THR A 52 -6.85 20.04 -10.56
C THR A 52 -8.14 20.30 -11.34
N ALA A 53 -8.98 19.27 -11.51
CA ALA A 53 -10.29 19.39 -12.14
C ALA A 53 -11.27 20.20 -11.29
N ILE A 54 -11.30 20.00 -9.97
CA ILE A 54 -12.13 20.77 -9.05
C ILE A 54 -11.75 22.25 -9.08
N ARG A 55 -10.45 22.55 -9.08
CA ARG A 55 -9.96 23.93 -9.17
C ARG A 55 -10.33 24.60 -10.49
N ALA A 56 -10.38 23.85 -11.58
CA ALA A 56 -10.85 24.34 -12.87
C ALA A 56 -12.37 24.60 -12.91
N LEU A 57 -13.16 23.80 -12.20
CA LEU A 57 -14.63 23.91 -12.16
C LEU A 57 -15.15 24.92 -11.13
N LEU A 58 -14.43 25.12 -10.02
CA LEU A 58 -14.86 25.93 -8.86
C LEU A 58 -13.76 26.91 -8.41
N PRO A 59 -13.38 27.91 -9.22
CA PRO A 59 -12.19 28.74 -9.00
C PRO A 59 -12.22 29.70 -7.79
N ARG A 60 -13.19 29.57 -6.87
CA ARG A 60 -13.39 30.48 -5.72
C ARG A 60 -13.81 29.80 -4.42
N GLN A 61 -13.79 28.47 -4.35
CA GLN A 61 -14.18 27.76 -3.14
C GLN A 61 -13.01 26.94 -2.59
N ASP A 62 -12.38 27.45 -1.54
CA ASP A 62 -11.23 26.79 -0.90
C ASP A 62 -11.65 25.54 -0.11
N VAL A 63 -12.88 25.51 0.39
CA VAL A 63 -13.44 24.41 1.20
C VAL A 63 -13.49 23.07 0.45
N PRO A 64 -14.10 22.94 -0.75
CA PRO A 64 -14.15 21.66 -1.47
C PRO A 64 -12.78 21.17 -1.94
N GLU A 65 -11.84 22.07 -2.22
CA GLU A 65 -10.46 21.72 -2.57
C GLU A 65 -9.76 21.06 -1.37
N ILE A 66 -9.79 21.71 -0.20
CA ILE A 66 -9.24 21.16 1.05
C ILE A 66 -9.91 19.83 1.41
N LEU A 67 -11.23 19.75 1.27
CA LEU A 67 -11.98 18.54 1.59
C LEU A 67 -11.58 17.37 0.68
N CYS A 68 -11.44 17.58 -0.63
CA CYS A 68 -11.00 16.53 -1.54
C CYS A 68 -9.56 16.10 -1.28
N VAL A 69 -8.68 17.05 -0.98
CA VAL A 69 -7.29 16.80 -0.62
C VAL A 69 -7.16 15.89 0.61
N ILE A 70 -8.08 16.00 1.58
CA ILE A 70 -8.06 15.17 2.79
C ILE A 70 -8.84 13.85 2.60
N LEU A 71 -10.03 13.92 2.00
CA LEU A 71 -10.92 12.76 1.86
C LEU A 71 -10.42 11.75 0.84
N MET A 72 -9.77 12.17 -0.25
CA MET A 72 -9.25 11.21 -1.25
C MET A 72 -8.19 10.27 -0.66
N PRO A 73 -7.11 10.76 -0.02
CA PRO A 73 -6.13 9.89 0.65
C PRO A 73 -6.76 8.99 1.71
N LEU A 74 -7.76 9.49 2.44
CA LEU A 74 -8.45 8.70 3.46
C LEU A 74 -9.26 7.55 2.83
N ALA A 75 -9.99 7.81 1.75
CA ALA A 75 -10.71 6.79 1.00
C ALA A 75 -9.76 5.77 0.37
N ALA A 76 -8.64 6.24 -0.19
CA ALA A 76 -7.57 5.41 -0.72
C ALA A 76 -6.99 4.47 0.36
N LEU A 77 -6.72 5.02 1.55
CA LEU A 77 -6.23 4.27 2.70
C LEU A 77 -7.21 3.18 3.13
N LEU A 78 -8.50 3.50 3.28
CA LEU A 78 -9.53 2.53 3.65
C LEU A 78 -9.65 1.41 2.62
N TRP A 79 -9.60 1.76 1.34
CA TRP A 79 -9.61 0.80 0.24
C TRP A 79 -8.40 -0.14 0.30
N ARG A 80 -7.19 0.41 0.48
CA ARG A 80 -5.94 -0.39 0.58
C ARG A 80 -5.92 -1.29 1.81
N ALA A 81 -6.40 -0.80 2.95
CA ALA A 81 -6.54 -1.60 4.17
C ALA A 81 -7.52 -2.77 3.96
N HIS A 82 -8.65 -2.50 3.31
CA HIS A 82 -9.66 -3.52 3.01
C HIS A 82 -9.14 -4.57 2.03
N ALA A 83 -8.55 -4.13 0.91
CA ALA A 83 -7.96 -5.03 -0.09
C ALA A 83 -6.82 -5.87 0.50
N GLY A 84 -5.94 -5.25 1.29
CA GLY A 84 -4.86 -5.93 2.00
C GLY A 84 -5.37 -7.00 2.97
N ALA A 85 -6.40 -6.69 3.75
CA ALA A 85 -7.00 -7.63 4.68
C ALA A 85 -7.65 -8.83 3.97
N ILE A 86 -8.39 -8.59 2.87
CA ILE A 86 -8.99 -9.66 2.06
C ILE A 86 -7.91 -10.59 1.53
N GLU A 87 -6.82 -10.02 1.03
CA GLU A 87 -5.77 -10.81 0.41
C GLU A 87 -5.00 -11.67 1.41
N ILE A 88 -4.69 -11.12 2.59
CA ILE A 88 -4.07 -11.92 3.65
C ILE A 88 -5.02 -13.06 4.07
N ARG A 89 -6.33 -12.79 4.18
CA ARG A 89 -7.31 -13.85 4.49
C ARG A 89 -7.33 -14.95 3.43
N ARG A 90 -7.20 -14.60 2.15
CA ARG A 90 -7.14 -15.57 1.04
C ARG A 90 -5.87 -16.42 1.05
N ILE A 91 -4.73 -15.84 1.43
CA ILE A 91 -3.43 -16.54 1.41
C ILE A 91 -3.23 -17.40 2.66
N CYS A 92 -3.78 -16.99 3.80
CA CYS A 92 -3.53 -17.62 5.10
C CYS A 92 -4.72 -18.40 5.67
N ASP A 93 -5.59 -18.96 4.80
CA ASP A 93 -6.77 -19.76 5.19
C ASP A 93 -7.62 -19.10 6.30
N GLY A 94 -7.79 -17.78 6.22
CA GLY A 94 -8.58 -16.99 7.18
C GLY A 94 -7.84 -16.52 8.44
N ARG A 95 -6.60 -16.94 8.70
CA ARG A 95 -5.77 -16.42 9.83
C ARG A 95 -4.96 -15.19 9.40
N LEU A 96 -4.96 -14.14 10.22
CA LEU A 96 -4.11 -12.96 10.01
C LEU A 96 -2.96 -12.96 11.02
N PRO A 97 -1.75 -13.40 10.66
CA PRO A 97 -0.61 -13.32 11.56
C PRO A 97 -0.26 -11.86 11.86
N ALA A 98 -0.07 -11.54 13.14
CA ALA A 98 0.17 -10.17 13.63
C ALA A 98 1.34 -9.48 12.92
N LEU A 99 2.41 -10.22 12.60
CA LEU A 99 3.58 -9.68 11.89
C LEU A 99 3.22 -9.12 10.49
N ARG A 100 2.35 -9.81 9.75
CA ARG A 100 1.90 -9.35 8.42
C ARG A 100 0.91 -8.20 8.51
N GLN A 101 0.08 -8.16 9.55
CA GLN A 101 -0.76 -7.01 9.85
C GLN A 101 0.09 -5.76 10.15
N CYS A 102 1.14 -5.89 10.97
CA CYS A 102 2.06 -4.80 11.26
C CYS A 102 2.78 -4.31 10.00
N GLY A 103 3.31 -5.23 9.17
CA GLY A 103 3.95 -4.86 7.90
C GLY A 103 3.02 -4.11 6.96
N LEU A 104 1.75 -4.53 6.87
CA LEU A 104 0.74 -3.88 6.05
C LEU A 104 0.37 -2.49 6.59
N ALA A 105 0.25 -2.35 7.91
CA ALA A 105 0.03 -1.06 8.56
C ALA A 105 1.19 -0.08 8.29
N ILE A 106 2.45 -0.54 8.38
CA ILE A 106 3.64 0.28 8.08
C ILE A 106 3.62 0.72 6.61
N ALA A 107 3.31 -0.18 5.67
CA ALA A 107 3.22 0.16 4.25
C ALA A 107 2.14 1.22 3.99
N ILE A 108 0.99 1.12 4.64
CA ILE A 108 -0.08 2.12 4.54
C ILE A 108 0.35 3.47 5.09
N ILE A 109 1.05 3.50 6.24
CA ILE A 109 1.57 4.74 6.84
C ILE A 109 2.57 5.40 5.88
N LEU A 110 3.52 4.64 5.32
CA LEU A 110 4.49 5.16 4.35
C LEU A 110 3.80 5.77 3.12
N LEU A 111 2.73 5.14 2.65
CA LEU A 111 1.97 5.60 1.50
C LEU A 111 1.14 6.86 1.80
N MET A 112 0.58 6.97 3.01
CA MET A 112 -0.04 8.22 3.49
C MET A 112 0.95 9.37 3.55
N LEU A 113 2.16 9.14 4.09
CA LEU A 113 3.21 10.15 4.11
C LEU A 113 3.57 10.59 2.69
N PHE A 114 3.70 9.64 1.76
CA PHE A 114 3.93 9.93 0.36
C PHE A 114 2.81 10.79 -0.25
N GLU A 115 1.54 10.42 -0.05
CA GLU A 115 0.39 11.18 -0.58
C GLU A 115 0.31 12.59 0.02
N PHE A 116 0.62 12.73 1.31
CA PHE A 116 0.68 14.02 1.99
C PHE A 116 1.79 14.93 1.44
N LEU A 117 3.01 14.39 1.27
CA LEU A 117 4.11 15.14 0.65
C LEU A 117 3.80 15.50 -0.81
N ALA A 118 3.26 14.56 -1.58
CA ALA A 118 2.87 14.80 -2.98
C ALA A 118 1.81 15.90 -3.08
N THR A 119 0.86 15.94 -2.14
CA THR A 119 -0.14 17.01 -2.06
C THR A 119 0.52 18.36 -1.78
N ILE A 120 1.44 18.43 -0.82
CA ILE A 120 2.14 19.69 -0.48
C ILE A 120 2.91 20.23 -1.69
N THR A 121 3.57 19.35 -2.46
CA THR A 121 4.34 19.78 -3.64
C THR A 121 3.45 20.28 -4.78
N VAL A 122 2.19 19.83 -4.88
CA VAL A 122 1.22 20.40 -5.84
C VAL A 122 0.91 21.87 -5.51
N PHE A 123 0.87 22.24 -4.23
CA PHE A 123 0.64 23.62 -3.81
C PHE A 123 1.90 24.51 -3.86
N SER A 124 3.09 23.92 -3.87
CA SER A 124 4.37 24.64 -3.87
C SER A 124 5.37 24.04 -4.88
N PRO A 125 5.29 24.44 -6.16
CA PRO A 125 6.12 23.86 -7.23
C PRO A 125 7.62 24.05 -7.01
N GLN A 126 8.04 25.11 -6.31
CA GLN A 126 9.45 25.35 -5.99
C GLN A 126 10.00 24.25 -5.06
N LEU A 127 9.17 23.76 -4.14
CA LEU A 127 9.54 22.72 -3.18
C LEU A 127 9.69 21.35 -3.82
N LEU A 128 9.09 21.13 -5.00
CA LEU A 128 9.08 19.85 -5.67
C LEU A 128 10.48 19.35 -6.00
N TRP A 129 11.35 20.24 -6.48
CA TRP A 129 12.73 19.89 -6.84
C TRP A 129 13.58 19.54 -5.61
N GLU A 130 13.30 20.16 -4.47
CA GLU A 130 14.02 19.88 -3.23
C GLU A 130 13.51 18.59 -2.55
N MET A 131 12.21 18.34 -2.60
CA MET A 131 11.57 17.18 -1.96
C MET A 131 11.54 15.92 -2.82
N TRP A 132 11.90 16.01 -4.11
CA TRP A 132 11.91 14.85 -5.02
C TRP A 132 12.65 13.61 -4.46
N PRO A 133 13.84 13.73 -3.83
CA PRO A 133 14.56 12.57 -3.34
C PRO A 133 13.82 11.92 -2.16
N THR A 134 13.17 12.74 -1.32
CA THR A 134 12.36 12.28 -0.19
C THR A 134 11.12 11.51 -0.68
N ILE A 135 10.44 12.03 -1.72
CA ILE A 135 9.27 11.38 -2.32
C ILE A 135 9.66 10.03 -2.92
N VAL A 136 10.76 9.97 -3.68
CA VAL A 136 11.26 8.73 -4.27
C VAL A 136 11.75 7.75 -3.20
N GLY A 137 12.43 8.25 -2.16
CA GLY A 137 12.87 7.44 -1.03
C GLY A 137 11.70 6.82 -0.26
N LEU A 138 10.65 7.60 0.03
CA LEU A 138 9.43 7.11 0.66
C LEU A 138 8.75 6.04 -0.20
N TYR A 139 8.67 6.26 -1.51
CA TYR A 139 8.09 5.30 -2.43
C TYR A 139 8.90 4.00 -2.49
N ALA A 140 10.24 4.08 -2.53
CA ALA A 140 11.12 2.93 -2.49
C ALA A 140 11.01 2.15 -1.16
N MET A 141 10.94 2.85 -0.02
CA MET A 141 10.71 2.21 1.28
C MET A 141 9.36 1.50 1.34
N TYR A 142 8.29 2.16 0.92
CA TYR A 142 6.97 1.54 0.79
C TYR A 142 7.05 0.26 -0.04
N PHE A 143 7.72 0.32 -1.19
CA PHE A 143 7.88 -0.82 -2.09
C PHE A 143 8.64 -1.97 -1.44
N LEU A 144 9.72 -1.68 -0.71
CA LEU A 144 10.47 -2.69 0.05
C LEU A 144 9.60 -3.30 1.15
N THR A 145 8.90 -2.49 1.93
CA THR A 145 8.05 -2.96 3.03
C THR A 145 6.93 -3.86 2.51
N ILE A 146 6.22 -3.45 1.46
CA ILE A 146 5.11 -4.25 0.92
C ILE A 146 5.63 -5.55 0.30
N THR A 147 6.79 -5.51 -0.37
CA THR A 147 7.42 -6.71 -0.95
C THR A 147 7.85 -7.70 0.13
N VAL A 148 8.48 -7.21 1.22
CA VAL A 148 8.88 -8.06 2.36
C VAL A 148 7.67 -8.61 3.10
N THR A 149 6.64 -7.77 3.32
CA THR A 149 5.41 -8.16 4.03
C THR A 149 4.64 -9.25 3.28
N LEU A 150 4.61 -9.15 1.95
CA LEU A 150 3.95 -10.11 1.07
C LEU A 150 4.86 -11.23 0.60
N ALA A 151 6.15 -11.19 0.95
CA ALA A 151 7.07 -12.24 0.59
C ALA A 151 6.54 -13.55 1.19
N PRO A 152 6.47 -14.64 0.40
CA PRO A 152 6.10 -15.93 0.90
C PRO A 152 7.13 -16.33 1.95
N THR A 153 6.73 -16.28 3.23
CA THR A 153 7.53 -16.77 4.35
C THR A 153 7.75 -18.25 4.16
N ARG A 154 8.94 -18.59 3.64
CA ARG A 154 9.40 -19.95 3.41
C ARG A 154 9.85 -20.53 4.75
N HIS A 155 8.91 -20.91 5.60
CA HIS A 155 9.22 -21.77 6.73
C HIS A 155 9.05 -23.23 6.32
N ARG A 156 10.09 -23.99 6.65
CA ARG A 156 10.43 -25.34 6.21
C ARG A 156 9.66 -26.35 7.02
#